data_AF-A0A9D0Y978-F1
#
_entry.id   AF-A0A9D0Y978-F1
#
_cell.length_a   1.000
_cell.length_b   1.000
_cell.length_c   1.000
_cell.angle_alpha   90.00
_cell.angle_beta   90.00
_cell.angle_gamma   90.00
#
_symmetry.space_group_name_H-M   'P 1'
#
loop_
_entity.id
_entity.type
_entity.pdbx_description
1 polymer ?
#
loop_
_entity_poly.entity_id
_entity_poly.type
_entity_poly.pdbx_seq_one_letter_code
_entity_poly.pdbx_strand_id
1 'polypeptide(L)'
;MATNNQNNDSHGPHNSVHPEDMLEAFALDALGAEEELSVHDHLDGCDRCSDVVGRYQATAAELAGSVQIQEPPAGLRARVM
;
A
#
# COMPACT_ATOMS: atom_id res chain seq x y z
N MET A 1 -11.68 -16.90 -43.41
CA MET A 1 -11.25 -15.50 -43.59
C MET A 1 -12.45 -14.62 -43.27
N ALA A 2 -12.52 -13.76 -42.26
CA ALA A 2 -11.61 -13.33 -41.22
C ALA A 2 -12.48 -13.00 -39.98
N THR A 3 -12.06 -13.42 -38.78
CA THR A 3 -12.68 -12.97 -37.51
C THR A 3 -12.06 -11.62 -37.16
N ASN A 4 -12.73 -10.53 -37.52
CA ASN A 4 -12.32 -9.18 -37.17
C ASN A 4 -12.65 -8.91 -35.70
N ASN A 5 -11.75 -9.31 -34.80
CA ASN A 5 -11.80 -8.93 -33.39
C ASN A 5 -11.26 -7.51 -33.27
N GLN A 6 -12.17 -6.54 -33.35
CA GLN A 6 -11.84 -5.12 -33.21
C GLN A 6 -11.51 -4.84 -31.75
N ASN A 7 -10.20 -4.79 -31.50
CA ASN A 7 -9.53 -3.77 -30.71
C ASN A 7 -10.26 -3.30 -29.45
N ASN A 8 -9.88 -3.91 -28.34
CA ASN A 8 -9.94 -3.34 -27.00
C ASN A 8 -9.00 -2.12 -26.91
N ASP A 9 -9.32 -1.05 -27.65
CA ASP A 9 -8.70 0.27 -27.55
C ASP A 9 -9.69 1.19 -26.84
N SER A 10 -9.85 0.98 -25.53
CA SER A 10 -10.54 1.94 -24.66
C SER A 10 -9.71 2.16 -23.40
N HIS A 11 -8.52 2.72 -23.59
CA HIS A 11 -7.80 3.40 -22.51
C HIS A 11 -8.51 4.74 -22.24
N GLY A 12 -9.45 4.74 -21.29
CA GLY A 12 -10.09 5.92 -20.69
C GLY A 12 -11.39 5.55 -19.95
N PRO A 13 -11.73 6.18 -18.81
CA PRO A 13 -11.17 7.42 -18.23
C PRO A 13 -10.15 7.12 -17.12
N HIS A 14 -9.44 8.14 -16.65
CA HIS A 14 -8.75 8.10 -15.36
C HIS A 14 -9.75 7.63 -14.31
N ASN A 15 -9.67 6.36 -13.92
CA ASN A 15 -10.35 5.86 -12.74
C ASN A 15 -9.76 6.72 -11.63
N SER A 16 -10.53 7.68 -11.13
CA SER A 16 -10.17 8.44 -9.95
C SER A 16 -10.14 7.42 -8.82
N VAL A 17 -8.98 6.76 -8.67
CA VAL A 17 -8.77 5.69 -7.69
C VAL A 17 -9.10 6.32 -6.35
N HIS A 18 -10.17 5.83 -5.71
CA HIS A 18 -10.58 6.43 -4.46
C HIS A 18 -9.55 6.07 -3.39
N PRO A 19 -9.23 6.97 -2.44
CA PRO A 19 -8.24 6.69 -1.40
C PRO A 19 -8.55 5.41 -0.61
N GLU A 20 -9.83 5.05 -0.50
CA GLU A 20 -10.30 3.82 0.15
C GLU A 20 -9.97 2.53 -0.61
N ASP A 21 -9.73 2.59 -1.92
CA ASP A 21 -9.37 1.44 -2.76
C ASP A 21 -7.87 1.09 -2.67
N MET A 22 -7.08 1.93 -1.99
CA MET A 22 -5.62 1.82 -1.92
C MET A 22 -5.11 1.50 -0.51
N LEU A 23 -6.01 1.23 0.45
CA LEU A 23 -5.65 1.07 1.86
C LEU A 23 -4.75 -0.15 2.10
N GLU A 24 -4.95 -1.24 1.36
CA GLU A 24 -4.12 -2.45 1.43
C GLU A 24 -2.69 -2.16 0.95
N ALA A 25 -2.57 -1.46 -0.17
CA ALA A 25 -1.27 -1.10 -0.75
C ALA A 25 -0.54 -0.06 0.12
N PHE A 26 -1.28 0.90 0.67
CA PHE A 26 -0.75 1.86 1.65
C PHE A 26 -0.21 1.13 2.90
N ALA A 27 -0.96 0.19 3.46
CA ALA A 27 -0.56 -0.57 4.64
C ALA A 27 0.71 -1.42 4.43
N LEU A 28 1.03 -1.76 3.18
CA LEU A 28 2.22 -2.53 2.79
C LEU A 28 3.36 -1.68 2.23
N ASP A 29 3.26 -0.34 2.30
CA ASP A 29 4.25 0.59 1.74
C ASP A 29 4.48 0.37 0.23
N ALA A 30 3.42 0.01 -0.49
CA ALA A 30 3.45 -0.38 -1.89
C ALA A 30 2.91 0.69 -2.86
N LEU A 31 2.62 1.89 -2.36
CA LEU A 31 2.13 3.02 -3.14
C LEU A 31 3.26 3.93 -3.62
N GLY A 32 3.00 4.68 -4.69
CA GLY A 32 3.85 5.81 -5.07
C GLY A 32 3.66 7.00 -4.12
N ALA A 33 4.64 7.90 -4.07
CA ALA A 33 4.64 9.04 -3.15
C ALA A 33 3.40 9.97 -3.29
N GLU A 34 2.88 10.15 -4.50
CA GLU A 34 1.67 10.97 -4.73
C GLU A 34 0.40 10.30 -4.21
N GLU A 35 0.30 8.98 -4.39
CA GLU A 35 -0.84 8.17 -3.94
C GLU A 35 -0.85 8.03 -2.41
N GLU A 36 0.33 7.83 -1.83
CA GLU A 36 0.52 7.77 -0.38
C GLU A 36 0.08 9.07 0.30
N LEU A 37 0.47 10.23 -0.25
CA LEU A 37 0.06 11.54 0.27
C LEU A 37 -1.47 11.71 0.24
N SER A 38 -2.11 11.26 -0.85
CA SER A 38 -3.58 11.30 -1.01
C SER A 38 -4.29 10.43 0.02
N VAL A 39 -3.79 9.22 0.26
CA VAL A 39 -4.35 8.32 1.30
C VAL A 39 -4.12 8.90 2.68
N HIS A 40 -2.91 9.41 2.96
CA HIS A 40 -2.59 10.01 4.24
C HIS A 40 -3.51 11.19 4.60
N ASP A 41 -3.76 12.10 3.64
CA ASP A 41 -4.71 13.21 3.82
C ASP A 41 -6.13 12.71 4.15
N HIS A 42 -6.55 11.61 3.54
CA HIS A 42 -7.84 10.98 3.85
C HIS A 42 -7.90 10.38 5.26
N LEU A 43 -6.82 9.73 5.71
CA LEU A 43 -6.74 9.07 7.02
C LEU A 43 -6.83 10.08 8.17
N ASP A 44 -6.34 11.30 7.98
CA ASP A 44 -6.46 12.38 8.97
C ASP A 44 -7.92 12.76 9.29
N GLY A 45 -8.85 12.50 8.36
CA GLY A 45 -10.27 12.81 8.50
C GLY A 45 -11.20 11.60 8.67
N CYS A 46 -10.70 10.37 8.62
CA CYS A 46 -11.54 9.17 8.52
C CYS A 46 -11.09 8.03 9.46
N ASP A 47 -11.66 8.01 10.67
CA ASP A 47 -11.38 6.96 11.68
C ASP A 47 -11.63 5.53 11.16
N ARG A 48 -12.63 5.35 10.30
CA ARG A 48 -12.95 4.04 9.71
C ARG A 48 -11.80 3.52 8.84
N CYS A 49 -11.24 4.38 7.98
CA CYS A 49 -10.15 3.99 7.10
C CYS A 49 -8.85 3.78 7.91
N SER A 50 -8.64 4.59 8.94
CA SER A 50 -7.52 4.43 9.88
C SER A 50 -7.59 3.10 10.63
N ASP A 51 -8.77 2.66 11.08
CA ASP A 51 -8.95 1.32 11.67
C ASP A 51 -8.64 0.20 10.67
N VAL A 52 -9.11 0.33 9.42
CA VAL A 52 -8.86 -0.66 8.37
C VAL A 52 -7.36 -0.79 8.09
N VAL A 53 -6.66 0.33 7.89
CA VAL A 53 -5.20 0.35 7.69
C VAL A 53 -4.48 -0.27 8.89
N GLY A 54 -4.90 0.08 10.11
CA GLY A 54 -4.34 -0.50 11.34
C GLY A 54 -4.48 -2.02 11.39
N ARG A 55 -5.61 -2.58 10.95
CA ARG A 55 -5.82 -4.04 10.87
C ARG A 55 -4.90 -4.68 9.82
N TYR A 56 -4.72 -4.07 8.66
CA TYR A 56 -3.79 -4.57 7.64
C TYR A 56 -2.34 -4.54 8.12
N GLN A 57 -1.92 -3.45 8.77
CA GLN A 57 -0.58 -3.34 9.35
C GLN A 57 -0.36 -4.36 10.47
N ALA A 58 -1.37 -4.65 11.29
CA ALA A 58 -1.30 -5.70 12.30
C ALA A 58 -1.06 -7.08 11.67
N THR A 59 -1.78 -7.42 10.60
CA THR A 59 -1.55 -8.66 9.84
C THR A 59 -0.14 -8.68 9.22
N ALA A 60 0.33 -7.56 8.63
CA ALA A 60 1.67 -7.47 8.10
C ALA A 60 2.76 -7.68 9.18
N ALA A 61 2.53 -7.16 10.40
CA ALA A 61 3.44 -7.37 11.53
C ALA A 61 3.49 -8.85 11.98
N GLU A 62 2.36 -9.55 11.97
CA GLU A 62 2.35 -11.00 12.21
C GLU A 62 3.16 -11.76 11.16
N LEU A 63 3.03 -11.38 9.88
CA LEU A 63 3.82 -11.95 8.78
C LEU A 63 5.31 -11.68 8.95
N ALA A 64 5.71 -10.49 9.40
CA ALA A 64 7.12 -10.16 9.66
C ALA A 64 7.76 -11.11 10.69
N GLY A 65 6.99 -11.58 11.68
CA GLY A 65 7.44 -12.57 12.66
C GLY A 65 7.71 -13.97 12.09
N SER A 66 7.21 -14.27 10.88
CA SER A 66 7.46 -15.55 10.20
C SER A 66 8.76 -15.59 9.39
N VAL A 67 9.37 -14.42 9.17
CA VAL A 67 10.61 -14.28 8.39
C VAL A 67 11.83 -14.56 9.28
N GLN A 68 12.89 -15.12 8.69
CA GLN A 68 14.15 -15.32 9.40
C GLN A 68 14.75 -13.98 9.81
N ILE A 69 14.90 -13.78 11.12
CA ILE A 69 15.50 -12.57 11.70
C ILE A 69 16.98 -12.54 11.34
N GLN A 70 17.43 -11.42 10.76
CA GLN A 70 18.84 -11.14 10.53
C GLN A 70 19.40 -10.31 11.68
N GLU A 71 20.50 -10.76 12.27
CA GLU A 71 21.17 -10.03 13.35
C GLU A 71 21.71 -8.69 12.81
N PRO A 72 21.37 -7.54 13.42
CA PRO A 72 21.87 -6.26 12.97
C PRO A 72 23.40 -6.15 13.17
N PRO A 73 24.12 -5.39 12.32
CA PRO A 73 25.55 -5.18 12.46
C PRO A 73 25.95 -4.63 13.84
N ALA A 74 27.11 -5.08 14.33
CA ALA A 74 27.68 -4.59 15.58
C ALA A 74 27.80 -3.06 15.58
N GLY A 75 27.33 -2.44 16.66
CA GLY A 75 27.35 -0.98 16.83
C GLY A 75 26.23 -0.24 16.09
N LEU A 76 25.32 -0.90 15.36
CA LEU A 76 24.15 -0.23 14.77
C LEU A 76 23.23 0.33 15.87
N ARG A 77 23.02 -0.42 16.95
CA ARG A 77 22.29 0.05 18.14
C ARG A 77 22.86 1.34 18.74
N ALA A 78 24.19 1.48 18.80
CA ALA A 78 24.86 2.65 19.37
C ALA A 78 24.83 3.89 18.45
N ARG A 79 24.40 3.75 17.19
CA ARG A 79 24.23 4.88 16.26
C ARG A 79 22.80 5.39 16.19
N VAL A 80 21.83 4.52 16.50
CA VAL A 80 20.39 4.83 16.45
C VAL A 80 19.90 5.37 17.81
N MET A 81 20.53 4.94 18.91
CA MET A 81 20.33 5.46 20.28
C MET A 81 21.32 6.56 20.57
#